data_AF-K9EMN3-F1
#
_entry.id   AF-K9EMN3-F1
#
_cell.length_a   1.000
_cell.length_b   1.000
_cell.length_c   1.000
_cell.angle_alpha   90.00
_cell.angle_beta   90.00
_cell.angle_gamma   90.00
#
_symmetry.space_group_name_H-M   'P 1'
#
loop_
_entity.id
_entity.type
_entity.pdbx_description
1 polymer ?
#
loop_
_entity_poly.entity_id
_entity_poly.type
_entity_poly.pdbx_seq_one_letter_code
_entity_poly.pdbx_strand_id
1 'polypeptide(L)'
;MRNECLRKFLYVEYPLGLSYLFTPSETRFILHMINFEYLKKHGFSTNWSNAEYIKRMGISKNAFNNSVKKLIHMKLLRKWNNKLGNRVYYSFDLEVYGKLVNILSCTNNVDELIKFCEMYLKQGRLVEDIAEREIVKLRHTRLISSLKYPSFPDPD
;
A
#
# COMPACT_ATOMS: atom_id res chain seq x y z
N MET A 1 -3.52 -13.83 -41.37
CA MET A 1 -3.86 -12.81 -40.36
C MET A 1 -3.36 -13.29 -39.01
N ARG A 2 -2.29 -12.67 -38.48
CA ARG A 2 -1.79 -12.95 -37.13
C ARG A 2 -2.69 -12.24 -36.12
N ASN A 3 -3.35 -12.99 -35.25
CA ASN A 3 -3.98 -12.44 -34.06
C ASN A 3 -2.86 -11.91 -33.15
N GLU A 4 -2.56 -10.62 -33.27
CA GLU A 4 -1.78 -9.92 -32.25
C GLU A 4 -2.61 -9.89 -30.98
N CYS A 5 -2.34 -10.88 -30.13
CA CYS A 5 -2.79 -10.89 -28.75
C CYS A 5 -2.05 -9.73 -28.06
N LEU A 6 -2.58 -8.51 -28.20
CA LEU A 6 -2.19 -7.36 -27.41
C LEU A 6 -2.41 -7.76 -25.95
N ARG A 7 -1.34 -8.23 -25.29
CA ARG A 7 -1.28 -8.32 -23.84
C ARG A 7 -1.55 -6.91 -23.35
N LYS A 8 -2.80 -6.62 -22.98
CA LYS A 8 -3.10 -5.47 -22.12
C LYS A 8 -2.34 -5.72 -20.84
N PHE A 9 -1.19 -5.06 -20.71
CA PHE A 9 -0.51 -4.97 -19.44
C PHE A 9 -1.46 -4.26 -18.49
N LEU A 10 -2.08 -5.02 -17.59
CA LEU A 10 -2.78 -4.46 -16.45
C LEU A 10 -1.70 -3.90 -15.53
N TYR A 11 -1.38 -2.62 -15.69
CA TYR A 11 -0.52 -1.91 -14.76
C TYR A 11 -1.27 -1.83 -13.43
N VAL A 12 -0.76 -2.53 -12.43
CA VAL A 12 -1.18 -2.32 -11.05
C VAL A 12 -0.39 -1.12 -10.54
N GLU A 13 -1.07 -0.04 -10.21
CA GLU A 13 -0.44 1.10 -9.56
C GLU A 13 0.21 0.62 -8.26
N TYR A 14 1.54 0.67 -8.21
CA TYR A 14 2.32 0.42 -7.02
C TYR A 14 2.82 1.76 -6.48
N PRO A 15 2.24 2.28 -5.38
CA PRO A 15 2.72 3.53 -4.81
C PRO A 15 4.11 3.29 -4.22
N LEU A 16 5.16 3.68 -4.95
CA LEU A 16 6.56 3.48 -4.55
C LEU A 16 6.83 4.05 -3.15
N GLY A 17 6.13 5.12 -2.76
CA GLY A 17 6.21 5.73 -1.44
C GLY A 17 5.89 4.78 -0.28
N LEU A 18 5.17 3.67 -0.52
CA LEU A 18 4.94 2.63 0.50
C LEU A 18 6.27 2.05 1.02
N SER A 19 7.31 1.99 0.19
CA SER A 19 8.62 1.45 0.57
C SER A 19 9.34 2.27 1.65
N TYR A 20 8.98 3.55 1.84
CA TYR A 20 9.54 4.39 2.90
C TYR A 20 8.92 4.11 4.28
N LEU A 21 7.77 3.42 4.30
CA LEU A 21 7.01 3.13 5.51
C LEU A 21 6.91 1.63 5.82
N PHE A 22 6.89 0.78 4.80
CA PHE A 22 6.64 -0.65 4.90
C PHE A 22 7.80 -1.47 4.36
N THR A 23 8.06 -2.60 5.02
CA THR A 23 8.99 -3.61 4.51
C THR A 23 8.42 -4.28 3.26
N PRO A 24 9.24 -4.95 2.41
CA PRO A 24 8.74 -5.66 1.24
C PRO A 24 7.64 -6.69 1.54
N SER A 25 7.72 -7.36 2.69
CA SER A 25 6.66 -8.30 3.13
C SER A 25 5.38 -7.60 3.54
N GLU A 26 5.47 -6.45 4.20
CA GLU A 26 4.32 -5.63 4.58
C GLU A 26 3.65 -5.02 3.35
N THR A 27 4.42 -4.56 2.36
CA THR A 27 3.84 -4.06 1.11
C THR A 27 3.15 -5.18 0.32
N ARG A 28 3.74 -6.37 0.26
CA ARG A 28 3.06 -7.54 -0.32
C ARG A 28 1.77 -7.85 0.43
N PHE A 29 1.79 -7.81 1.76
CA PHE A 29 0.59 -7.99 2.59
C PHE A 29 -0.51 -6.99 2.21
N ILE A 30 -0.17 -5.69 2.09
CA ILE A 30 -1.10 -4.62 1.68
C ILE A 30 -1.72 -4.92 0.32
N LEU A 31 -0.92 -5.27 -0.68
CA LEU A 31 -1.42 -5.60 -2.03
C LEU A 31 -2.40 -6.77 -2.02
N HIS A 32 -2.11 -7.82 -1.24
CA HIS A 32 -3.05 -8.93 -1.09
C HIS A 32 -4.33 -8.52 -0.36
N MET A 33 -4.25 -7.68 0.66
CA MET A 33 -5.43 -7.18 1.37
C MET A 33 -6.33 -6.34 0.45
N ILE A 34 -5.76 -5.48 -0.39
CA ILE A 34 -6.52 -4.73 -1.42
C ILE A 34 -7.23 -5.69 -2.36
N ASN A 35 -6.52 -6.71 -2.86
CA ASN A 35 -7.12 -7.74 -3.71
C ASN A 35 -8.24 -8.51 -2.98
N PHE A 36 -8.10 -8.78 -1.69
CA PHE A 36 -9.15 -9.46 -0.93
C PHE A 36 -10.39 -8.59 -0.73
N GLU A 37 -10.25 -7.28 -0.51
CA GLU A 37 -11.41 -6.37 -0.51
C GLU A 37 -12.09 -6.30 -1.88
N TYR A 38 -11.31 -6.29 -2.96
CA TYR A 38 -11.85 -6.42 -4.33
C TYR A 38 -12.65 -7.72 -4.49
N LEU A 39 -12.08 -8.87 -4.12
CA LEU A 39 -12.76 -10.16 -4.20
C LEU A 39 -14.07 -10.18 -3.38
N LYS A 40 -14.06 -9.66 -2.14
CA LYS A 40 -15.27 -9.54 -1.32
C LYS A 40 -16.36 -8.70 -2.01
N LYS A 41 -15.99 -7.55 -2.58
CA LYS A 41 -16.90 -6.66 -3.30
C LYS A 41 -17.57 -7.35 -4.50
N HIS A 42 -16.91 -8.34 -5.09
CA HIS A 42 -17.43 -9.14 -6.19
C HIS A 42 -18.06 -10.49 -5.77
N GLY A 43 -18.37 -10.66 -4.48
CA GLY A 43 -19.10 -11.82 -3.95
C GLY A 43 -18.25 -13.07 -3.72
N PHE A 44 -16.92 -12.97 -3.87
CA PHE A 44 -16.02 -14.08 -3.57
C PHE A 44 -15.79 -14.23 -2.06
N SER A 45 -15.85 -15.46 -1.56
CA SER A 45 -15.55 -15.75 -0.15
C SER A 45 -14.05 -15.66 0.14
N THR A 46 -13.68 -14.79 1.07
CA THR A 46 -12.30 -14.66 1.59
C THR A 46 -12.18 -15.13 3.04
N ASN A 47 -13.07 -16.01 3.49
CA ASN A 47 -13.10 -16.49 4.88
C ASN A 47 -12.11 -17.64 5.12
N TRP A 48 -10.83 -17.33 5.07
CA TRP A 48 -9.75 -18.32 5.15
C TRP A 48 -9.13 -18.44 6.56
N SER A 49 -8.43 -19.55 6.79
CA SER A 49 -7.59 -19.72 7.98
C SER A 49 -6.34 -18.86 7.88
N ASN A 50 -5.68 -18.56 9.01
CA ASN A 50 -4.39 -17.85 8.98
C ASN A 50 -3.34 -18.57 8.13
N ALA A 51 -3.30 -19.91 8.18
CA ALA A 51 -2.36 -20.70 7.39
C ALA A 51 -2.59 -20.50 5.88
N GLU A 52 -3.87 -20.43 5.46
CA GLU A 52 -4.23 -20.20 4.08
C GLU A 52 -3.94 -18.77 3.63
N TYR A 53 -4.15 -17.76 4.49
CA TYR A 53 -3.71 -16.39 4.22
C TYR A 53 -2.19 -16.30 4.02
N ILE A 54 -1.41 -16.90 4.92
CA ILE A 54 0.06 -16.94 4.84
C ILE A 54 0.50 -17.60 3.54
N LYS A 55 -0.08 -18.75 3.20
CA LYS A 55 0.20 -19.49 1.96
C LYS A 55 -0.11 -18.64 0.72
N ARG A 56 -1.28 -18.00 0.65
CA ARG A 56 -1.71 -17.17 -0.48
C ARG A 56 -0.87 -15.91 -0.65
N MET A 57 -0.44 -15.31 0.45
CA MET A 57 0.43 -14.13 0.44
C MET A 57 1.89 -14.46 0.14
N GLY A 58 2.30 -15.72 0.29
CA GLY A 58 3.69 -16.13 0.06
C GLY A 58 4.69 -15.38 0.93
N ILE A 59 4.36 -15.19 2.23
CA ILE A 59 5.23 -14.57 3.24
C ILE A 59 5.39 -15.51 4.44
N SER A 60 6.43 -15.30 5.26
CA SER A 60 6.62 -16.10 6.47
C SER A 60 5.55 -15.80 7.52
N LYS A 61 5.28 -16.76 8.42
CA LYS A 61 4.35 -16.56 9.55
C LYS A 61 4.73 -15.35 10.41
N ASN A 62 6.03 -15.14 10.64
CA ASN A 62 6.51 -13.99 11.41
C ASN A 62 6.25 -12.67 10.67
N ALA A 63 6.55 -12.61 9.37
CA ALA A 63 6.27 -11.44 8.55
C ALA A 63 4.76 -11.13 8.49
N PHE A 64 3.93 -12.16 8.38
CA PHE A 64 2.47 -12.04 8.42
C PHE A 64 1.99 -11.44 9.75
N ASN A 65 2.44 -11.99 10.89
CA ASN A 65 2.04 -11.51 12.22
C ASN A 65 2.50 -10.07 12.47
N ASN A 66 3.73 -9.73 12.05
CA ASN A 66 4.27 -8.37 12.17
C ASN A 66 3.46 -7.38 11.31
N SER A 67 3.12 -7.78 10.08
CA SER A 67 2.26 -6.98 9.19
C SER A 67 0.89 -6.75 9.81
N VAL A 68 0.23 -7.81 10.30
CA VAL A 68 -1.08 -7.68 10.99
C VAL A 68 -0.99 -6.71 12.17
N LYS A 69 0.02 -6.85 13.04
CA LYS A 69 0.19 -5.98 14.21
C LYS A 69 0.39 -4.52 13.80
N LYS A 70 1.30 -4.25 12.85
CA LYS A 70 1.61 -2.90 12.40
C LYS A 70 0.42 -2.24 11.71
N LEU A 71 -0.25 -2.95 10.80
CA LEU A 71 -1.38 -2.40 10.06
C LEU A 71 -2.61 -2.17 10.97
N ILE A 72 -2.82 -3.00 12.00
CA ILE A 72 -3.84 -2.73 13.04
C ILE A 72 -3.49 -1.45 13.80
N HIS A 73 -2.23 -1.30 14.22
CA HIS A 73 -1.78 -0.11 14.94
C HIS A 73 -1.97 1.17 14.11
N MET A 74 -1.76 1.08 12.80
CA MET A 74 -1.98 2.18 11.86
C MET A 74 -3.45 2.35 11.43
N LYS A 75 -4.38 1.56 11.98
CA LYS A 75 -5.80 1.50 11.59
C LYS A 75 -6.10 1.17 10.12
N LEU A 76 -5.11 0.66 9.38
CA LEU A 76 -5.29 0.16 8.01
C LEU A 76 -5.98 -1.20 7.97
N LEU A 77 -5.93 -1.95 9.07
CA LEU A 77 -6.47 -3.30 9.16
C LEU A 77 -7.34 -3.47 10.40
N ARG A 78 -8.54 -4.00 10.22
CA ARG A 78 -9.39 -4.52 11.30
C ARG A 78 -9.29 -6.04 11.32
N LYS A 79 -9.18 -6.60 12.52
CA LYS A 79 -9.15 -8.04 12.78
C LYS A 79 -10.24 -8.39 13.79
N TRP A 80 -11.02 -9.42 13.53
CA TRP A 80 -11.95 -9.99 14.49
C TRP A 80 -11.99 -11.52 14.35
N ASN A 81 -12.57 -12.19 15.34
CA ASN A 81 -12.76 -13.63 15.30
C ASN A 81 -14.25 -13.97 15.22
N ASN A 82 -14.59 -15.19 14.82
CA ASN A 82 -15.95 -15.68 15.01
C ASN A 82 -16.24 -15.90 16.51
N LYS A 83 -17.51 -16.12 16.86
CA LYS A 83 -17.96 -16.38 18.24
C LYS A 83 -17.20 -17.53 18.94
N LEU A 84 -16.73 -18.51 18.17
CA LEU A 84 -15.99 -19.68 18.66
C LEU A 84 -14.47 -19.45 18.75
N GLY A 85 -13.96 -18.29 18.30
CA GLY A 85 -12.53 -17.95 18.32
C GLY A 85 -11.63 -18.72 17.34
N ASN A 86 -12.19 -19.69 16.60
CA ASN A 86 -11.41 -20.59 15.73
C ASN A 86 -11.26 -20.07 14.28
N ARG A 87 -11.95 -18.98 13.90
CA ARG A 87 -11.77 -18.30 12.61
C ARG A 87 -11.41 -16.85 12.83
N VAL A 88 -10.45 -16.38 12.03
CA VAL A 88 -9.98 -14.99 12.03
C VAL A 88 -10.42 -14.33 10.73
N TYR A 89 -10.94 -13.12 10.84
CA TYR A 89 -11.36 -12.30 9.71
C TYR A 89 -10.56 -11.00 9.70
N TYR A 90 -10.28 -10.53 8.50
CA TYR A 90 -9.56 -9.29 8.25
C TYR A 90 -10.40 -8.40 7.34
N SER A 91 -10.44 -7.11 7.62
CA SER A 91 -10.96 -6.08 6.71
C SER A 91 -9.91 -4.99 6.57
N PHE A 92 -9.58 -4.66 5.33
CA PHE A 92 -8.66 -3.57 5.01
C PHE A 92 -9.44 -2.28 4.80
N ASP A 93 -8.97 -1.20 5.43
CA ASP A 93 -9.61 0.10 5.33
C ASP A 93 -9.10 0.85 4.10
N LEU A 94 -9.86 0.78 3.01
CA LEU A 94 -9.50 1.38 1.73
C LEU A 94 -9.54 2.92 1.78
N GLU A 95 -10.29 3.53 2.68
CA GLU A 95 -10.35 5.00 2.82
C GLU A 95 -9.08 5.52 3.51
N VAL A 96 -8.70 4.90 4.63
CA VAL A 96 -7.44 5.23 5.32
C VAL A 96 -6.24 4.94 4.41
N TYR A 97 -6.28 3.83 3.66
CA TYR A 97 -5.25 3.52 2.66
C TYR A 97 -5.21 4.56 1.54
N GLY A 98 -6.35 5.00 1.00
CA GLY A 98 -6.41 6.04 -0.03
C GLY A 98 -5.78 7.35 0.44
N LYS A 99 -6.07 7.76 1.67
CA LYS A 99 -5.42 8.93 2.29
C LYS A 99 -3.91 8.75 2.41
N LEU A 100 -3.46 7.56 2.84
CA LEU A 100 -2.04 7.23 2.93
C LEU A 100 -1.34 7.33 1.58
N VAL A 101 -1.93 6.75 0.53
CA VAL A 101 -1.38 6.82 -0.84
C VAL A 101 -1.30 8.26 -1.33
N ASN A 102 -2.32 9.08 -1.07
CA ASN A 102 -2.31 10.50 -1.41
C ASN A 102 -1.13 11.24 -0.74
N ILE A 103 -0.88 11.00 0.55
CA ILE A 103 0.29 11.56 1.26
C ILE A 103 1.60 11.09 0.60
N LEU A 104 1.72 9.78 0.35
CA LEU A 104 2.94 9.18 -0.18
C LEU A 104 3.23 9.51 -1.64
N SER A 105 2.26 10.10 -2.35
CA SER A 105 2.39 10.53 -3.75
C SER A 105 2.28 12.04 -3.93
N CYS A 106 2.12 12.81 -2.83
CA CYS A 106 1.93 14.25 -2.95
C CYS A 106 3.21 15.02 -3.29
N THR A 107 4.40 14.40 -3.23
CA THR A 107 5.68 15.03 -3.60
C THR A 107 6.59 14.04 -4.32
N ASN A 108 7.44 14.55 -5.21
CA ASN A 108 8.55 13.82 -5.83
C ASN A 108 9.89 14.07 -5.10
N ASN A 109 9.90 14.93 -4.07
CA ASN A 109 11.04 15.15 -3.21
C ASN A 109 11.16 14.01 -2.20
N VAL A 110 11.99 13.02 -2.52
CA VAL A 110 12.14 11.78 -1.75
C VAL A 110 12.66 12.05 -0.35
N ASP A 111 13.61 12.97 -0.18
CA ASP A 111 14.20 13.27 1.14
C ASP A 111 13.15 13.85 2.10
N GLU A 112 12.35 14.80 1.62
CA GLU A 112 11.26 15.38 2.41
C GLU A 112 10.16 14.36 2.71
N LEU A 113 9.87 13.45 1.79
CA LEU A 113 8.91 12.37 2.01
C LEU A 113 9.40 11.37 3.08
N ILE A 114 10.68 10.99 3.05
CA ILE A 114 11.29 10.10 4.06
C ILE A 114 11.21 10.77 5.43
N LYS A 115 11.66 12.04 5.55
CA LYS A 115 11.58 12.81 6.80
C LYS A 115 10.16 12.86 7.34
N PHE A 116 9.18 13.15 6.48
CA PHE A 116 7.77 13.17 6.87
C PHE A 116 7.31 11.82 7.42
N CYS A 117 7.63 10.72 6.73
CA CYS A 117 7.27 9.38 7.18
C CYS A 117 7.91 9.05 8.54
N GLU A 118 9.16 9.43 8.75
CA GLU A 118 9.90 9.20 10.00
C GLU A 118 9.36 10.01 11.18
N MET A 119 9.07 11.29 10.96
CA MET A 119 8.60 12.19 12.02
C MET A 119 7.16 11.91 12.45
N TYR A 120 6.28 11.56 11.51
CA TYR A 120 4.85 11.42 11.80
C TYR A 120 4.42 9.97 11.87
N LEU A 121 4.56 9.23 10.77
CA LEU A 121 3.95 7.89 10.63
C LEU A 121 4.70 6.82 11.44
N LYS A 122 6.05 6.84 11.43
CA LYS A 122 6.85 5.87 12.21
C LYS A 122 6.83 6.17 13.72
N GLN A 123 6.51 7.40 14.13
CA GLN A 123 6.30 7.77 15.54
C GLN A 123 4.89 7.39 16.06
N GLY A 124 4.08 6.71 15.24
CA GLY A 124 2.77 6.20 15.65
C GLY A 124 1.61 7.16 15.44
N ARG A 125 1.82 8.31 14.78
CA ARG A 125 0.70 9.17 14.38
C ARG A 125 -0.16 8.46 13.34
N LEU A 126 -1.47 8.50 13.52
CA LEU A 126 -2.40 7.85 12.60
C LEU A 126 -2.51 8.65 11.30
N VAL A 127 -2.74 7.94 10.20
CA VAL A 127 -2.94 8.54 8.86
C VAL A 127 -4.15 9.49 8.87
N GLU A 128 -5.20 9.12 9.60
CA GLU A 128 -6.42 9.91 9.77
C GLU A 128 -6.14 11.27 10.43
N ASP A 129 -5.18 11.34 11.36
CA ASP A 129 -4.87 12.55 12.13
C ASP A 129 -3.98 13.54 11.37
N ILE A 130 -3.47 13.17 10.19
CA ILE A 130 -2.69 14.08 9.34
C ILE A 130 -3.64 15.11 8.74
N ALA A 131 -3.44 16.39 9.07
CA ALA A 131 -4.28 17.47 8.61
C ALA A 131 -3.94 17.85 7.16
N GLU A 132 -4.93 18.33 6.40
CA GLU A 132 -4.72 18.72 4.99
C GLU A 132 -3.61 19.76 4.83
N ARG A 133 -3.49 20.70 5.78
CA ARG A 133 -2.40 21.70 5.79
C ARG A 133 -1.00 21.06 5.79
N GLU A 134 -0.82 19.89 6.40
CA GLU A 134 0.46 19.19 6.44
C GLU A 134 0.75 18.49 5.12
N ILE A 135 -0.27 17.92 4.49
CA ILE A 135 -0.21 17.34 3.14
C ILE A 135 0.14 18.44 2.13
N VAL A 136 -0.50 19.61 2.26
CA VAL A 136 -0.22 20.78 1.43
C VAL A 136 1.22 21.24 1.62
N LYS A 137 1.73 21.34 2.85
CA LYS A 137 3.14 21.68 3.11
C LYS A 137 4.10 20.68 2.43
N LEU A 138 3.84 19.39 2.56
CA LEU A 138 4.65 18.36 1.89
C LEU A 138 4.55 18.46 0.36
N ARG A 139 3.38 18.79 -0.19
CA ARG A 139 3.21 19.01 -1.63
C ARG A 139 4.04 20.18 -2.17
N HIS A 140 4.25 21.23 -1.37
CA HIS A 140 5.07 22.37 -1.76
C HIS A 140 6.58 22.05 -1.85
N THR A 141 7.02 20.90 -1.35
CA THR A 141 8.44 20.48 -1.49
C THR A 141 8.75 19.88 -2.86
N ARG A 142 7.74 19.73 -3.74
CA ARG A 142 7.89 19.19 -5.09
C ARG A 142 9.01 19.90 -5.84
N LEU A 143 9.96 19.10 -6.33
CA LEU A 143 11.04 19.57 -7.16
C LEU A 143 10.49 19.83 -8.56
N ILE A 144 10.66 21.06 -9.04
CA ILE A 144 10.42 21.40 -10.44
C ILE A 144 11.51 20.68 -11.24
N SER A 145 11.11 19.75 -12.10
CA SER A 145 12.06 19.05 -12.96
C SER A 145 12.71 20.05 -13.92
N SER A 146 13.94 20.46 -13.66
CA SER A 146 14.80 21.15 -14.63
C SER A 146 15.49 20.16 -15.59
N LEU A 147 15.21 18.87 -15.48
CA LEU A 147 15.72 17.84 -16.37
C LEU A 147 14.98 17.89 -17.72
N LYS A 148 15.50 18.71 -18.63
CA LYS A 148 15.44 18.37 -20.06
C LYS A 148 16.10 17.01 -20.20
N TYR A 149 15.33 15.97 -20.49
CA TYR A 149 15.92 14.72 -20.97
C TYR A 149 16.81 15.06 -22.17
N PRO A 150 18.06 14.58 -22.25
CA PRO A 150 18.75 14.59 -23.53
C PRO A 150 17.86 13.82 -24.49
N SER A 151 17.45 14.48 -25.57
CA SER A 151 16.77 13.84 -26.69
C SER A 151 17.61 12.64 -27.09
N PHE A 152 17.05 11.44 -26.95
CA PHE A 152 17.67 10.25 -27.49
C PHE A 152 17.89 10.48 -28.99
N PRO A 153 19.12 10.28 -29.52
CA PRO A 153 19.30 10.34 -30.96
C PRO A 153 18.39 9.30 -31.62
N ASP A 154 17.75 9.70 -32.71
CA ASP A 154 16.91 8.79 -33.50
C ASP A 154 17.76 7.58 -33.92
N PRO A 155 17.21 6.35 -33.85
CA PRO A 155 17.91 5.17 -34.34
C PRO A 155 18.03 5.27 -35.87
N ASP A 156 19.27 5.15 -36.38
CA ASP A 156 19.59 4.98 -37.80
C ASP A 156 18.91 3.74 -38.42
#